data_AF-W2JYZ7-F1
#
_entry.id   AF-W2JYZ7-F1
#
_cell.length_a   1.000
_cell.length_b   1.000
_cell.length_c   1.000
_cell.angle_alpha   90.00
_cell.angle_beta   90.00
_cell.angle_gamma   90.00
#
_symmetry.space_group_name_H-M   'P 1'
#
loop_
_entity.id
_entity.type
_entity.pdbx_description
1 polymer ?
#
loop_
_entity_poly.entity_id
_entity_poly.type
_entity_poly.pdbx_seq_one_letter_code
_entity_poly.pdbx_strand_id
1 'polypeptide(L)'
;MATDLHSLLPFKQLTAGVMDFFIYRFMGAAVGDLFTFGCPIFHGIEVAVVAQKGSNIALDMMSNFNWNVYSYLLLPVVKNNHISLLICEHSMTTNAIIYHIDSLGCTDGGHKSKELFEAMQWFLEKVS
;
A
#
# COMPACT_ATOMS: atom_id res chain seq x y z
N MET A 1 -12.45 5.51 17.33
CA MET A 1 -12.43 6.98 17.50
C MET A 1 -11.54 7.46 18.64
N ALA A 2 -11.80 7.12 19.92
CA ALA A 2 -10.90 7.54 21.01
C ALA A 2 -9.49 6.92 20.87
N THR A 3 -9.41 5.66 20.49
CA THR A 3 -8.14 4.95 20.22
C THR A 3 -7.34 5.57 19.07
N ASP A 4 -8.03 5.99 18.00
CA ASP A 4 -7.41 6.64 16.84
C ASP A 4 -6.81 7.98 17.26
N LEU A 5 -7.57 8.83 17.96
CA LEU A 5 -7.07 10.11 18.42
C LEU A 5 -5.92 9.97 19.42
N HIS A 6 -5.99 8.99 20.34
CA HIS A 6 -4.90 8.72 21.28
C HIS A 6 -3.62 8.22 20.60
N SER A 7 -3.72 7.65 19.40
CA SER A 7 -2.55 7.20 18.64
C SER A 7 -1.67 8.36 18.14
N LEU A 8 -2.18 9.61 18.16
CA LEU A 8 -1.43 10.81 17.84
C LEU A 8 -0.54 11.32 18.98
N LEU A 9 -0.66 10.76 20.19
CA LEU A 9 0.18 11.15 21.31
C LEU A 9 1.64 10.73 21.05
N PRO A 10 2.65 11.46 21.57
CA PRO A 10 4.05 11.13 21.36
C PRO A 10 4.39 9.68 21.69
N PHE A 11 5.22 9.06 20.85
CA PHE A 11 5.68 7.67 20.98
C PHE A 11 4.57 6.61 20.94
N LYS A 12 3.33 6.98 20.59
CA LYS A 12 2.29 6.02 20.28
C LYS A 12 2.39 5.61 18.82
N GLN A 13 2.06 4.34 18.57
CA GLN A 13 1.97 3.82 17.22
C GLN A 13 0.67 4.31 16.58
N LEU A 14 0.79 4.87 15.37
CA LEU A 14 -0.36 5.30 14.59
C LEU A 14 -1.24 4.10 14.24
N THR A 15 -2.55 4.30 14.34
CA THR A 15 -3.53 3.32 13.87
C THR A 15 -3.75 3.45 12.37
N ALA A 16 -4.21 2.38 11.72
CA ALA A 16 -4.62 2.41 10.32
C ALA A 16 -5.70 3.47 10.05
N GLY A 17 -6.65 3.67 10.98
CA GLY A 17 -7.70 4.67 10.85
C GLY A 17 -7.17 6.11 10.82
N VAL A 18 -6.15 6.42 11.62
CA VAL A 18 -5.47 7.73 11.56
C VAL A 18 -4.70 7.90 10.26
N MET A 19 -3.98 6.86 9.82
CA MET A 19 -3.25 6.89 8.55
C MET A 19 -4.18 7.12 7.37
N ASP A 20 -5.27 6.35 7.28
CA ASP A 20 -6.30 6.49 6.26
C ASP A 20 -6.92 7.89 6.29
N PHE A 21 -7.19 8.44 7.48
CA PHE A 21 -7.67 9.81 7.60
C PHE A 21 -6.69 10.81 6.95
N PHE A 22 -5.39 10.75 7.27
CA PHE A 22 -4.41 11.65 6.68
C PHE A 22 -4.25 11.45 5.18
N ILE A 23 -4.24 10.19 4.72
CA ILE A 23 -4.18 9.84 3.30
C ILE A 23 -5.35 10.47 2.55
N TYR A 24 -6.59 10.22 2.98
CA TYR A 24 -7.75 10.75 2.26
C TYR A 24 -7.91 12.27 2.42
N ARG A 25 -7.40 12.84 3.52
CA ARG A 25 -7.49 14.29 3.78
C ARG A 25 -6.46 15.11 3.01
N PHE A 26 -5.25 14.58 2.80
CA PHE A 26 -4.10 15.34 2.29
C PHE A 26 -3.45 14.74 1.05
N MET A 27 -3.65 13.44 0.79
CA MET A 27 -3.08 12.69 -0.34
C MET A 27 -4.18 12.15 -1.26
N GLY A 28 -5.29 12.91 -1.35
CA GLY A 28 -6.40 12.60 -2.24
C GLY A 28 -5.94 12.46 -3.69
N ALA A 29 -6.66 11.63 -4.45
CA ALA A 29 -6.29 11.32 -5.83
C ALA A 29 -6.14 12.60 -6.68
N ALA A 30 -4.99 12.73 -7.33
CA ALA A 30 -4.79 13.68 -8.41
C ALA A 30 -5.04 12.93 -9.72
N VAL A 31 -6.23 13.10 -10.30
CA VAL A 31 -6.64 12.40 -11.53
C VAL A 31 -5.60 12.64 -12.62
N GLY A 32 -5.06 11.56 -13.20
CA GLY A 32 -4.03 11.63 -14.23
C GLY A 32 -2.59 11.51 -13.69
N ASP A 33 -2.38 11.58 -12.38
CA ASP A 33 -1.03 11.66 -11.78
C ASP A 33 -0.87 10.64 -10.65
N LEU A 34 -1.67 10.76 -9.59
CA LEU A 34 -1.47 10.00 -8.35
C LEU A 34 -2.78 9.42 -7.83
N PHE A 35 -2.74 8.15 -7.41
CA PHE A 35 -3.77 7.57 -6.56
C PHE A 35 -3.16 6.94 -5.30
N THR A 36 -3.79 7.17 -4.15
CA THR A 36 -3.36 6.59 -2.87
C THR A 36 -4.45 5.67 -2.34
N PHE A 37 -4.06 4.45 -1.98
CA PHE A 37 -4.94 3.50 -1.30
C PHE A 37 -4.82 3.62 0.22
N GLY A 38 -5.88 3.23 0.93
CA GLY A 38 -5.82 3.07 2.38
C GLY A 38 -5.00 1.84 2.81
N CYS A 39 -4.64 1.80 4.09
CA CYS A 39 -3.86 0.75 4.74
C CYS A 39 -4.33 -0.70 4.51
N PRO A 40 -5.65 -1.00 4.39
CA PRO A 40 -6.08 -2.40 4.23
C PRO A 40 -5.65 -3.06 2.91
N ILE A 41 -5.35 -2.26 1.89
CA ILE A 41 -5.16 -2.78 0.53
C ILE A 41 -3.93 -3.67 0.42
N PHE A 42 -2.77 -3.23 0.94
CA PHE A 42 -1.55 -4.03 0.83
C PHE A 42 -1.66 -5.34 1.60
N HIS A 43 -2.30 -5.33 2.77
CA HIS A 43 -2.60 -6.56 3.49
C HIS A 43 -3.48 -7.51 2.67
N GLY A 44 -4.47 -6.97 1.95
CA GLY A 44 -5.27 -7.75 1.01
C GLY A 44 -4.42 -8.37 -0.11
N ILE A 45 -3.43 -7.66 -0.63
CA ILE A 45 -2.46 -8.21 -1.61
C ILE A 45 -1.69 -9.39 -1.01
N GLU A 46 -1.12 -9.23 0.19
CA GLU A 46 -0.38 -10.32 0.86
C GLU A 46 -1.25 -11.57 1.05
N VAL A 47 -2.51 -11.38 1.47
CA VAL A 47 -3.47 -12.48 1.62
C VAL A 47 -3.78 -13.15 0.27
N ALA A 48 -3.88 -12.38 -0.82
CA ALA A 48 -4.09 -12.93 -2.17
C ALA A 48 -2.92 -13.83 -2.60
N VAL A 49 -1.69 -13.34 -2.39
CA VAL A 49 -0.43 -14.04 -2.72
C VAL A 49 -0.37 -15.38 -1.99
N VAL A 50 -0.62 -15.38 -0.67
CA VAL A 50 -0.60 -16.60 0.14
C VAL A 50 -1.69 -17.58 -0.28
N ALA A 51 -2.89 -17.08 -0.57
CA ALA A 51 -4.01 -17.93 -0.94
C ALA A 51 -3.86 -18.54 -2.34
N GLN A 52 -3.00 -17.98 -3.21
CA GLN A 52 -2.93 -18.26 -4.65
C GLN A 52 -4.31 -18.28 -5.35
N LYS A 53 -5.32 -17.63 -4.75
CA LYS A 53 -6.71 -17.61 -5.22
C LYS A 53 -7.01 -16.29 -5.93
N GLY A 54 -7.70 -16.40 -7.06
CA GLY A 54 -7.99 -15.30 -7.99
C GLY A 54 -9.17 -14.39 -7.63
N SER A 55 -9.75 -14.46 -6.42
CA SER A 55 -10.62 -13.37 -5.96
C SER A 55 -10.48 -13.16 -4.46
N ASN A 56 -10.02 -11.99 -4.09
CA ASN A 56 -10.22 -11.40 -2.78
C ASN A 56 -10.57 -9.92 -2.98
N ILE A 57 -11.09 -9.26 -1.94
CA ILE A 57 -11.59 -7.87 -2.06
C ILE A 57 -10.53 -6.93 -2.64
N ALA A 58 -9.23 -7.15 -2.34
CA ALA A 58 -8.15 -6.38 -2.94
C ALA A 58 -8.08 -6.62 -4.45
N LEU A 59 -7.98 -7.88 -4.91
CA LEU A 59 -8.02 -8.21 -6.34
C LEU A 59 -9.28 -7.65 -7.01
N ASP A 60 -10.46 -7.78 -6.41
CA ASP A 60 -11.72 -7.31 -7.00
C ASP A 60 -11.77 -5.77 -7.11
N MET A 61 -11.38 -5.05 -6.05
CA MET A 61 -11.31 -3.58 -6.09
C MET A 61 -10.31 -3.10 -7.14
N MET A 62 -9.23 -3.85 -7.29
CA MET A 62 -8.11 -3.52 -8.14
C MET A 62 -8.39 -3.87 -9.60
N SER A 63 -9.00 -5.00 -9.92
CA SER A 63 -9.43 -5.33 -11.28
C SER A 63 -10.48 -4.34 -11.84
N ASN A 64 -11.27 -3.71 -10.97
CA ASN A 64 -12.24 -2.67 -11.37
C ASN A 64 -11.65 -1.25 -11.39
N PHE A 65 -10.40 -1.08 -10.93
CA PHE A 65 -9.72 0.21 -10.89
C PHE A 65 -9.06 0.51 -12.25
N ASN A 66 -9.15 1.75 -12.73
CA ASN A 66 -8.49 2.15 -13.97
C ASN A 66 -7.04 2.57 -13.71
N TRP A 67 -6.15 1.59 -13.69
CA TRP A 67 -4.72 1.75 -13.44
C TRP A 67 -4.00 2.65 -14.45
N ASN A 68 -4.43 2.63 -15.72
CA ASN A 68 -3.78 3.37 -16.80
C ASN A 68 -3.91 4.88 -16.66
N VAL A 69 -4.75 5.36 -15.75
CA VAL A 69 -4.98 6.80 -15.52
C VAL A 69 -3.92 7.40 -14.60
N TYR A 70 -3.27 6.61 -13.74
CA TYR A 70 -2.40 7.15 -12.70
C TYR A 70 -0.95 6.76 -12.95
N SER A 71 -0.08 7.76 -13.04
CA SER A 71 1.38 7.55 -13.16
C SER A 71 1.97 6.93 -11.90
N TYR A 72 1.41 7.26 -10.73
CA TYR A 72 1.88 6.81 -9.43
C TYR A 72 0.75 6.19 -8.60
N LEU A 73 1.06 5.08 -7.94
CA LEU A 73 0.22 4.44 -6.95
C LEU A 73 0.94 4.34 -5.62
N LEU A 74 0.30 4.84 -4.57
CA LEU A 74 0.86 4.87 -3.22
C LEU A 74 0.09 3.86 -2.35
N LEU A 75 0.85 2.93 -1.78
CA LEU A 75 0.33 1.86 -0.94
C LEU A 75 1.00 1.93 0.44
N PRO A 76 0.33 2.44 1.48
CA PRO A 76 0.82 2.31 2.84
C PRO A 76 0.88 0.83 3.23
N VAL A 77 2.01 0.43 3.81
CA VAL A 77 2.24 -0.92 4.35
C VAL A 77 2.22 -0.82 5.87
N VAL A 78 1.26 -1.49 6.50
CA VAL A 78 1.13 -1.53 7.96
C VAL A 78 1.20 -2.98 8.43
N LYS A 79 2.34 -3.37 9.00
CA LYS A 79 2.61 -4.76 9.43
C LYS A 79 3.60 -4.76 10.59
N ASN A 80 3.52 -5.76 11.47
CA ASN A 80 4.49 -5.96 12.56
C ASN A 80 4.78 -4.70 13.40
N ASN A 81 3.75 -3.90 13.66
CA ASN A 81 3.84 -2.62 14.36
C ASN A 81 4.73 -1.54 13.70
N HIS A 82 4.95 -1.67 12.40
CA HIS A 82 5.73 -0.76 11.60
C HIS A 82 4.92 -0.27 10.39
N ILE A 83 5.24 0.94 9.94
CA ILE A 83 4.60 1.60 8.82
C ILE A 83 5.68 1.97 7.81
N SER A 84 5.49 1.55 6.57
CA SER A 84 6.29 1.99 5.43
C SER A 84 5.39 2.33 4.25
N LEU A 85 5.98 2.81 3.16
CA LEU A 85 5.25 3.20 1.96
C LEU A 85 5.83 2.50 0.73
N LEU A 86 4.98 1.84 -0.05
CA LEU A 86 5.29 1.41 -1.40
C LEU A 86 4.78 2.44 -2.41
N ILE A 87 5.60 2.72 -3.41
CA ILE A 87 5.24 3.55 -4.56
C ILE A 87 5.43 2.71 -5.81
N CYS A 88 4.38 2.56 -6.61
CA CYS A 88 4.46 1.94 -7.91
C CYS A 88 4.30 3.01 -8.99
N GLU A 89 5.30 3.13 -9.85
CA GLU A 89 5.29 4.02 -11.00
C GLU A 89 5.02 3.21 -12.27
N HIS A 90 4.13 3.71 -13.13
CA HIS A 90 3.73 3.06 -14.39
C HIS A 90 3.22 1.61 -14.20
N SER A 91 2.29 1.41 -13.26
CA SER A 91 1.86 0.10 -12.75
C SER A 91 1.39 -0.93 -13.79
N MET A 92 0.88 -0.49 -14.95
CA MET A 92 0.42 -1.39 -16.04
C MET A 92 1.42 -1.55 -17.19
N THR A 93 2.59 -0.94 -17.08
CA THR A 93 3.63 -1.08 -18.10
C THR A 93 4.53 -2.25 -17.75
N THR A 94 5.13 -2.89 -18.75
CA THR A 94 6.13 -3.94 -18.56
C THR A 94 7.37 -3.50 -17.77
N ASN A 95 7.51 -2.18 -17.54
CA ASN A 95 8.62 -1.56 -16.82
C ASN A 95 8.14 -0.87 -15.54
N ALA A 96 7.11 -1.39 -14.87
CA ALA A 96 6.66 -0.85 -13.59
C ALA A 96 7.83 -0.76 -12.60
N ILE A 97 8.05 0.44 -12.05
CA ILE A 97 9.12 0.68 -11.07
C ILE A 97 8.48 0.70 -9.69
N ILE A 98 9.05 -0.05 -8.76
CA ILE A 98 8.55 -0.13 -7.39
C ILE A 98 9.60 0.44 -6.45
N TYR A 99 9.21 1.47 -5.70
CA TYR A 99 10.01 2.06 -4.64
C TYR A 99 9.45 1.66 -3.27
N HIS A 100 10.34 1.47 -2.31
CA HIS A 100 10.00 1.25 -0.91
C HIS A 100 10.64 2.34 -0.06
N ILE A 101 9.80 3.10 0.65
CA ILE A 101 10.21 4.13 1.60
C ILE A 101 9.94 3.60 3.00
N ASP A 102 11.01 3.33 3.73
CA ASP A 102 10.98 2.83 5.10
C ASP A 102 11.87 3.71 5.99
N SER A 103 11.29 4.33 7.01
CA SER A 103 12.02 5.19 7.95
C SER A 103 13.01 4.45 8.84
N LEU A 104 12.82 3.14 9.03
CA LEU A 104 13.77 2.27 9.72
C LEU A 104 14.77 1.63 8.74
N GLY A 105 14.53 1.72 7.44
CA GLY A 105 15.40 1.15 6.42
C GLY A 105 15.58 -0.35 6.58
N CYS A 106 16.84 -0.82 6.51
CA CYS A 106 17.19 -2.24 6.62
C CYS A 106 17.55 -2.69 8.06
N THR A 107 17.31 -1.87 9.09
CA THR A 107 17.63 -2.25 10.47
C THR A 107 16.66 -3.28 11.02
N ASP A 108 16.99 -3.88 12.17
CA ASP A 108 16.06 -4.72 12.93
C ASP A 108 14.78 -3.94 13.23
N GLY A 109 13.66 -4.37 12.63
CA GLY A 109 12.34 -3.73 12.76
C GLY A 109 11.76 -3.15 11.45
N GLY A 110 12.58 -2.96 10.41
CA GLY A 110 12.11 -2.51 9.09
C GLY A 110 11.39 -3.61 8.30
N HIS A 111 10.63 -3.20 7.29
CA HIS A 111 10.03 -4.16 6.36
C HIS A 111 11.07 -4.66 5.36
N LYS A 112 11.05 -5.96 5.09
CA LYS A 112 11.92 -6.57 4.08
C LYS A 112 11.43 -6.22 2.68
N SER A 113 12.09 -5.27 2.02
CA SER A 113 11.71 -4.77 0.69
C SER A 113 11.49 -5.89 -0.33
N LYS A 114 12.31 -6.95 -0.30
CA LYS A 114 12.20 -8.07 -1.24
C LYS A 114 10.83 -8.76 -1.20
N GLU A 115 10.34 -9.08 0.01
CA GLU A 115 9.05 -9.74 0.20
C GLU A 115 7.89 -8.83 -0.28
N LEU A 116 8.01 -7.52 -0.02
CA LEU A 116 7.02 -6.55 -0.46
C LEU A 116 7.00 -6.39 -1.99
N PHE A 117 8.17 -6.37 -2.63
CA PHE A 117 8.30 -6.27 -4.08
C PHE A 117 7.77 -7.52 -4.78
N GLU A 118 8.09 -8.71 -4.29
CA GLU A 118 7.59 -9.97 -4.84
C GLU A 118 6.05 -10.04 -4.77
N ALA A 119 5.47 -9.63 -3.64
CA ALA A 119 4.02 -9.58 -3.48
C ALA A 119 3.36 -8.58 -4.45
N MET A 120 3.94 -7.39 -4.59
CA MET A 120 3.43 -6.36 -5.49
C MET A 120 3.59 -6.75 -6.97
N GLN A 121 4.72 -7.35 -7.35
CA GLN A 121 4.94 -7.84 -8.72
C GLN A 121 3.95 -8.93 -9.10
N TRP A 122 3.81 -9.96 -8.24
CA TRP A 122 2.80 -11.00 -8.43
C TRP A 122 1.40 -10.40 -8.59
N PHE A 123 1.10 -9.38 -7.80
CA PHE A 123 -0.20 -8.71 -7.85
C PHE A 123 -0.44 -7.99 -9.18
N LEU A 124 0.53 -7.19 -9.63
CA LEU A 124 0.46 -6.47 -10.91
C LEU A 124 0.29 -7.43 -12.10
N GLU A 125 0.94 -8.59 -12.06
CA GLU A 125 0.77 -9.65 -13.07
C GLU A 125 -0.66 -10.24 -13.10
N LYS A 126 -1.40 -10.19 -11.98
CA LYS A 126 -2.77 -10.72 -11.91
C LYS A 126 -3.85 -9.73 -12.30
N VAL A 127 -3.57 -8.44 -12.22
CA VAL A 127 -4.53 -7.38 -12.57
C VAL A 127 -4.29 -6.75 -13.95
N SER A 128 -3.18 -7.11 -14.60
CA SER A 128 -2.90 -6.83 -16.02
C SER A 128 -3.62 -7.78 -16.96
#